data_AF-A0A3B3S1I8-F1
#
_entry.id   AF-A0A3B3S1I8-F1
#
_cell.length_a   1.000
_cell.length_b   1.000
_cell.length_c   1.000
_cell.angle_alpha   90.00
_cell.angle_beta   90.00
_cell.angle_gamma   90.00
#
_symmetry.space_group_name_H-M   'P 1'
#
loop_
_entity.id
_entity.type
_entity.pdbx_description
1 polymer ?
#
loop_
_entity_poly.entity_id
_entity_poly.type
_entity_poly.pdbx_seq_one_letter_code
_entity_poly.pdbx_strand_id
1 'polypeptide(L)'
;MDIQENLKSQLQDRDRHLTDENIQLRDKNESVSAQLGAIQSKLDETAGSKAELSTKLIFSEEEKLKMSKDVIEVQIQTNKMKERYEAEAYELKNKILFLENRLMELEVEKDRSQRETQYAKGCLHAAEKNHKELVDEYVTLKSNYLALTEEHDREVSRNQELSEELLELAQAQDTLLKRSEGRAQRMPGREAAAELDRVRELVSRMSQHRLKPDELMVSEQERKILEEKLLRKQEELKEELERMKQHYEGQQRHLEDKMMAMSKEQQENKQTVHNIQHQLSKQTVALLSSQNQLKEVEMENSRLQLQVKELNEEYRARLQRYLQDFAEHLDQQSRNREAEKAPDEGHTRRFVNSVLQDVKTSYRSREEQLASAARMYKKRLRQTTRGHEALLVEYRMQREQILALADRGLVPGPPESHFCLLDGELRTDQGQELQRLREDKARLEHQLRDALEQSTLRSVSLLESGNPRNTSEEMWTDIRKELKDFVHSTLEVQERERAQLLTRAAVAEGQLSELQEYVDKHLGRYKEEITHLRHLLDTKGSRPRSAVEPKSDPGHHSKRSTSHEI
;
A
#
# COMPACT_ATOMS: atom_id res chain seq x y z
N MET A 1 -51.43 56.37 123.22
CA MET A 1 -51.55 56.56 121.76
C MET A 1 -50.19 56.42 121.07
N ASP A 2 -49.08 56.73 121.76
CA ASP A 2 -47.72 56.75 121.20
C ASP A 2 -47.12 55.39 120.80
N ILE A 3 -47.60 54.27 121.36
CA ILE A 3 -47.12 52.92 121.00
C ILE A 3 -47.69 52.47 119.64
N GLN A 4 -48.90 52.88 119.29
CA GLN A 4 -49.54 52.52 118.02
C GLN A 4 -48.97 53.29 116.83
N GLU A 5 -48.57 54.55 117.00
CA GLU A 5 -47.91 55.34 115.94
C GLU A 5 -46.49 54.85 115.65
N ASN A 6 -45.72 54.47 116.68
CA ASN A 6 -44.37 53.94 116.49
C ASN A 6 -44.38 52.57 115.80
N LEU A 7 -45.31 51.68 116.18
CA LEU A 7 -45.49 50.39 115.50
C LEU A 7 -45.92 50.58 114.03
N LYS A 8 -46.77 51.57 113.76
CA LYS A 8 -47.21 51.91 112.40
C LYS A 8 -46.08 52.50 111.55
N SER A 9 -45.21 53.33 112.13
CA SER A 9 -44.02 53.86 111.44
C SER A 9 -43.01 52.75 111.12
N GLN A 10 -42.74 51.84 112.07
CA GLN A 10 -41.84 50.70 111.84
C GLN A 10 -42.38 49.73 110.79
N LEU A 11 -43.69 49.51 110.76
CA LEU A 11 -44.33 48.71 109.70
C LEU A 11 -44.24 49.41 108.34
N GLN A 12 -44.43 50.73 108.27
CA GLN A 12 -44.28 51.49 107.02
C GLN A 12 -42.84 51.49 106.49
N ASP A 13 -41.84 51.61 107.36
CA ASP A 13 -40.43 51.56 106.94
C ASP A 13 -40.01 50.14 106.54
N ARG A 14 -40.56 49.12 107.19
CA ARG A 14 -40.38 47.72 106.80
C ARG A 14 -41.07 47.40 105.48
N ASP A 15 -42.26 47.94 105.23
CA ASP A 15 -42.96 47.82 103.94
C ASP A 15 -42.19 48.53 102.83
N ARG A 16 -41.62 49.73 103.09
CA ARG A 16 -40.73 50.43 102.14
C ARG A 16 -39.48 49.62 101.81
N HIS A 17 -38.81 49.08 102.82
CA HIS A 17 -37.64 48.22 102.62
C HIS A 17 -38.00 46.98 101.80
N LEU A 18 -39.13 46.34 102.10
CA LEU A 18 -39.60 45.18 101.35
C LEU A 18 -39.98 45.55 99.91
N THR A 19 -40.55 46.74 99.67
CA THR A 19 -40.83 47.20 98.30
C THR A 19 -39.55 47.49 97.51
N ASP A 20 -38.56 48.13 98.13
CA ASP A 20 -37.27 48.41 97.49
C ASP A 20 -36.51 47.12 97.18
N GLU A 21 -36.54 46.16 98.11
CA GLU A 21 -35.98 44.82 97.91
C GLU A 21 -36.71 44.07 96.80
N ASN A 22 -38.04 44.16 96.73
CA ASN A 22 -38.83 43.55 95.66
C ASN A 22 -38.49 44.14 94.29
N ILE A 23 -38.30 45.47 94.20
CA ILE A 23 -37.88 46.15 92.98
C ILE A 23 -36.48 45.67 92.56
N GLN A 24 -35.51 45.64 93.49
CA GLN A 24 -34.17 45.14 93.19
C GLN A 24 -34.17 43.68 92.74
N LEU A 25 -35.04 42.83 93.32
CA LEU A 25 -35.19 41.44 92.90
C LEU A 25 -35.82 41.34 91.51
N ARG A 26 -36.77 42.22 91.16
CA ARG A 26 -37.34 42.29 89.81
C ARG A 26 -36.28 42.69 88.79
N ASP A 27 -35.51 43.74 89.05
CA ASP A 27 -34.45 44.19 88.14
C ASP A 27 -33.39 43.09 87.93
N LYS A 28 -33.00 42.38 89.00
CA LYS A 28 -32.11 41.23 88.92
C LYS A 28 -32.72 40.09 88.11
N ASN A 29 -34.01 39.79 88.30
CA ASN A 29 -34.70 38.74 87.56
C ASN A 29 -34.85 39.10 86.07
N GLU A 30 -35.11 40.37 85.74
CA GLU A 30 -35.11 40.88 84.36
C GLU A 30 -33.73 40.79 83.73
N SER A 31 -32.68 41.16 84.46
CA SER A 31 -31.28 41.02 84.01
C SER A 31 -30.91 39.55 83.72
N VAL A 32 -31.27 38.63 84.62
CA VAL A 32 -31.06 37.19 84.44
C VAL A 32 -31.86 36.66 83.26
N SER A 33 -33.11 37.11 83.08
CA SER A 33 -33.95 36.70 81.94
C SER A 33 -33.38 37.19 80.61
N ALA A 34 -32.84 38.41 80.55
CA ALA A 34 -32.15 38.94 79.38
C ALA A 34 -30.86 38.17 79.07
N GLN A 35 -30.08 37.82 80.09
CA GLN A 35 -28.89 36.98 79.92
C GLN A 35 -29.24 35.56 79.45
N LEU A 36 -30.30 34.96 79.99
CA LEU A 36 -30.81 33.67 79.55
C LEU A 36 -31.22 33.72 78.07
N GLY A 37 -31.95 34.76 77.66
CA GLY A 37 -32.32 34.98 76.26
C GLY A 37 -31.12 35.15 75.33
N ALA A 38 -30.09 35.88 75.76
CA ALA A 38 -28.85 36.03 74.99
C ALA A 38 -28.07 34.71 74.85
N ILE A 39 -28.03 33.90 75.91
CA ILE A 39 -27.42 32.55 75.87
C ILE A 39 -28.23 31.65 74.94
N GLN A 40 -29.56 31.71 74.98
CA GLN A 40 -30.42 30.92 74.13
C GLN A 40 -30.27 31.29 72.65
N SER A 41 -30.22 32.58 72.31
CA SER A 41 -29.92 33.05 70.95
C SER A 41 -28.57 32.53 70.45
N LYS A 42 -27.52 32.60 71.28
CA LYS A 42 -26.21 32.06 70.92
C LYS A 42 -26.24 30.55 70.74
N LEU A 43 -27.01 29.83 71.57
CA LEU A 43 -27.18 28.39 71.42
C LEU A 43 -27.86 28.06 70.09
N ASP A 44 -28.91 28.79 69.73
CA ASP A 44 -29.62 28.60 68.46
C ASP A 44 -28.73 28.93 67.25
N GLU A 45 -27.94 30.00 67.31
CA GLU A 45 -26.93 30.33 66.29
C GLU A 45 -25.85 29.26 66.16
N THR A 46 -25.36 28.72 67.31
CA THR A 46 -24.38 27.63 67.30
C THR A 46 -24.96 26.32 66.75
N ALA A 47 -26.24 26.05 67.02
CA ALA A 47 -26.93 24.89 66.48
C ALA A 47 -27.16 25.04 64.96
N GLY A 48 -27.54 26.23 64.50
CA GLY A 48 -27.67 26.55 63.08
C GLY A 48 -26.36 26.41 62.31
N SER A 49 -25.29 27.02 62.80
CA SER A 49 -23.95 26.90 62.19
C SER A 49 -23.41 25.48 62.20
N LYS A 50 -23.65 24.70 63.27
CA LYS A 50 -23.31 23.27 63.31
C LYS A 50 -24.07 22.47 62.24
N ALA A 51 -25.36 22.74 62.05
CA ALA A 51 -26.17 22.08 61.03
C ALA A 51 -25.67 22.43 59.60
N GLU A 52 -25.37 23.70 59.34
CA GLU A 52 -24.80 24.15 58.06
C GLU A 52 -23.42 23.54 57.76
N LEU A 53 -22.56 23.42 58.77
CA LEU A 53 -21.26 22.76 58.59
C LEU A 53 -21.43 21.26 58.30
N SER A 54 -22.38 20.61 58.96
CA SER A 54 -22.69 19.19 58.70
C SER A 54 -23.21 18.97 57.29
N THR A 55 -24.08 19.85 56.76
CA THR A 55 -24.59 19.71 55.38
C THR A 55 -23.51 19.97 54.35
N LYS A 56 -22.64 20.97 54.57
CA LYS A 56 -21.46 21.22 53.72
C LYS A 56 -20.49 20.04 53.71
N LEU A 57 -20.27 19.40 54.86
CA LEU A 57 -19.42 18.21 54.96
C LEU A 57 -20.00 17.06 54.13
N ILE A 58 -21.30 16.76 54.29
CA ILE A 58 -21.99 15.72 53.52
C ILE A 58 -21.85 15.97 52.01
N PHE A 59 -22.11 17.21 51.56
CA PHE A 59 -21.96 17.56 50.16
C PHE A 59 -20.52 17.37 49.66
N SER A 60 -19.51 17.76 50.44
CA SER A 60 -18.10 17.57 50.07
C SER A 60 -17.70 16.08 50.01
N GLU A 61 -18.29 15.23 50.86
CA GLU A 61 -18.09 13.78 50.83
C GLU A 61 -18.77 13.15 49.60
N GLU A 62 -19.97 13.57 49.25
CA GLU A 62 -20.68 13.15 48.03
C GLU A 62 -19.90 13.54 46.76
N GLU A 63 -19.38 14.76 46.70
CA GLU A 63 -18.52 15.20 45.58
C GLU A 63 -17.24 14.37 45.51
N LYS A 64 -16.61 14.06 46.64
CA LYS A 64 -15.42 13.20 46.68
C LYS A 64 -15.71 11.79 46.19
N LEU A 65 -16.85 11.20 46.57
CA LEU A 65 -17.29 9.89 46.08
C LEU A 65 -17.59 9.94 44.57
N LYS A 66 -18.21 11.01 44.09
CA LYS A 66 -18.45 11.22 42.66
C LYS A 66 -17.15 11.32 41.87
N MET A 67 -16.20 12.13 42.31
CA MET A 67 -14.86 12.23 41.70
C MET A 67 -14.13 10.88 41.74
N SER A 68 -14.19 10.15 42.87
CA SER A 68 -13.58 8.82 42.97
C SER A 68 -14.20 7.81 42.00
N LYS A 69 -15.52 7.86 41.78
CA LYS A 69 -16.22 7.03 40.81
C LYS A 69 -15.75 7.37 39.38
N ASP A 70 -15.72 8.66 39.03
CA ASP A 70 -15.33 9.11 37.70
C ASP A 70 -13.87 8.72 37.39
N VAL A 71 -12.97 8.81 38.38
CA VAL A 71 -11.57 8.35 38.25
C VAL A 71 -11.50 6.85 37.96
N ILE A 72 -12.26 6.03 38.69
CA ILE A 72 -12.31 4.57 38.45
C ILE A 72 -12.88 4.28 37.06
N GLU A 73 -13.92 4.99 36.64
CA GLU A 73 -14.53 4.81 35.31
C GLU A 73 -13.52 5.14 34.20
N VAL A 74 -12.79 6.25 34.32
CA VAL A 74 -11.71 6.60 33.39
C VAL A 74 -10.60 5.54 33.40
N GLN A 75 -10.23 5.01 34.56
CA GLN A 75 -9.22 3.95 34.66
C GLN A 75 -9.68 2.65 33.97
N ILE A 76 -10.95 2.27 34.12
CA ILE A 76 -11.55 1.12 33.43
C ILE A 76 -11.56 1.35 31.91
N GLN A 77 -11.98 2.53 31.45
CA GLN A 77 -11.97 2.87 30.02
C GLN A 77 -10.55 2.85 29.45
N THR A 78 -9.58 3.39 30.20
CA THR A 78 -8.16 3.36 29.83
C THR A 78 -7.66 1.92 29.70
N ASN A 79 -7.98 1.05 30.64
CA ASN A 79 -7.59 -0.36 30.58
C ASN A 79 -8.25 -1.09 29.39
N LYS A 80 -9.54 -0.86 29.14
CA LYS A 80 -10.23 -1.41 27.96
C LYS A 80 -9.60 -0.97 26.65
N MET A 81 -9.15 0.28 26.56
CA MET A 81 -8.44 0.75 25.37
C MET A 81 -7.07 0.09 25.24
N LYS A 82 -6.32 -0.07 26.33
CA LYS A 82 -5.05 -0.81 26.33
C LYS A 82 -5.21 -2.27 25.89
N GLU A 83 -6.21 -2.97 26.40
CA GLU A 83 -6.52 -4.35 26.00
C GLU A 83 -6.80 -4.47 24.49
N ARG A 84 -7.55 -3.50 23.92
CA ARG A 84 -7.78 -3.45 22.47
C ARG A 84 -6.49 -3.22 21.68
N TYR A 85 -5.66 -2.27 22.11
CA TYR A 85 -4.39 -2.00 21.46
C TYR A 85 -3.44 -3.21 21.53
N GLU A 86 -3.40 -3.91 22.66
CA GLU A 86 -2.62 -5.13 22.80
C GLU A 86 -3.14 -6.23 21.87
N ALA A 87 -4.46 -6.46 21.83
CA ALA A 87 -5.07 -7.44 20.92
C ALA A 87 -4.77 -7.13 19.43
N GLU A 88 -4.97 -5.88 19.01
CA GLU A 88 -4.66 -5.42 17.65
C GLU A 88 -3.15 -5.58 17.35
N ALA A 89 -2.27 -5.27 18.31
CA ALA A 89 -0.83 -5.46 18.15
C ALA A 89 -0.45 -6.94 18.00
N TYR A 90 -1.09 -7.86 18.73
CA TYR A 90 -0.89 -9.30 18.56
C TYR A 90 -1.37 -9.78 17.19
N GLU A 91 -2.54 -9.33 16.73
CA GLU A 91 -3.06 -9.66 15.39
C GLU A 91 -2.14 -9.17 14.28
N LEU A 92 -1.66 -7.92 14.39
CA LEU A 92 -0.71 -7.34 13.44
C LEU A 92 0.61 -8.09 13.45
N LYS A 93 1.15 -8.44 14.63
CA LYS A 93 2.38 -9.23 14.74
C LYS A 93 2.22 -10.60 14.07
N ASN A 94 1.10 -11.27 14.27
CA ASN A 94 0.80 -12.54 13.60
C ASN A 94 0.71 -12.37 12.09
N LYS A 95 0.12 -11.26 11.61
CA LYS A 95 0.05 -10.98 10.17
C LYS A 95 1.42 -10.69 9.57
N ILE A 96 2.28 -9.96 10.28
CA ILE A 96 3.67 -9.70 9.87
C ILE A 96 4.43 -11.02 9.75
N LEU A 97 4.40 -11.88 10.77
CA LEU A 97 5.07 -13.19 10.74
C LEU A 97 4.58 -14.06 9.57
N PHE A 98 3.27 -14.05 9.30
CA PHE A 98 2.72 -14.75 8.13
C PHE A 98 3.25 -14.19 6.81
N LEU A 99 3.33 -12.86 6.68
CA LEU A 99 3.85 -12.21 5.49
C LEU A 99 5.36 -12.42 5.32
N GLU A 100 6.13 -12.40 6.41
CA GLU A 100 7.57 -12.71 6.41
C GLU A 100 7.83 -14.14 5.96
N ASN A 101 7.08 -15.11 6.48
CA ASN A 101 7.18 -16.51 6.03
C ASN A 101 6.84 -16.62 4.53
N ARG A 102 5.78 -15.94 4.08
CA ARG A 102 5.39 -15.96 2.67
C ARG A 102 6.42 -15.28 1.76
N LEU A 103 7.05 -14.20 2.22
CA LEU A 103 8.14 -13.54 1.51
C LEU A 103 9.36 -14.46 1.39
N MET A 104 9.73 -15.15 2.46
CA MET A 104 10.83 -16.12 2.46
C MET A 104 10.58 -17.27 1.48
N GLU A 105 9.35 -17.81 1.43
CA GLU A 105 8.95 -18.81 0.43
C GLU A 105 9.13 -18.28 -1.02
N LEU A 106 8.65 -17.06 -1.28
CA LEU A 106 8.74 -16.43 -2.59
C LEU A 106 10.19 -16.11 -2.99
N GLU A 107 11.05 -15.74 -2.04
CA GLU A 107 12.49 -15.54 -2.27
C GLU A 107 13.17 -16.85 -2.68
N VAL A 108 12.85 -17.96 -2.01
CA VAL A 108 13.38 -19.28 -2.37
C VAL A 108 12.89 -19.73 -3.76
N GLU A 109 11.62 -19.49 -4.09
CA GLU A 109 11.06 -19.78 -5.42
C GLU A 109 11.74 -18.93 -6.51
N LYS A 110 11.93 -17.63 -6.25
CA LYS A 110 12.65 -16.71 -7.15
C LYS A 110 14.08 -17.20 -7.40
N ASP A 111 14.82 -17.53 -6.35
CA ASP A 111 16.20 -18.02 -6.47
C ASP A 111 16.27 -19.33 -7.26
N ARG A 112 15.29 -20.22 -7.06
CA ARG A 112 15.18 -21.45 -7.84
C ARG A 112 14.96 -21.15 -9.33
N SER A 113 13.99 -20.31 -9.68
CA SER A 113 13.74 -19.92 -11.07
C SER A 113 14.94 -19.20 -11.68
N GLN A 114 15.65 -18.38 -10.90
CA GLN A 114 16.89 -17.75 -11.36
C GLN A 114 17.98 -18.77 -11.71
N ARG A 115 18.18 -19.80 -10.89
CA ARG A 115 19.12 -20.90 -11.21
C ARG A 115 18.70 -21.67 -12.45
N GLU A 116 17.41 -21.98 -12.60
CA GLU A 116 16.88 -22.67 -13.78
C GLU A 116 17.07 -21.85 -15.07
N THR A 117 16.83 -20.53 -15.02
CA THR A 117 17.08 -19.64 -16.16
C THR A 117 18.57 -19.51 -16.50
N GLN A 118 19.45 -19.45 -15.50
CA GLN A 118 20.90 -19.43 -15.72
C GLN A 118 21.38 -20.74 -16.36
N TYR A 119 20.88 -21.88 -15.89
CA TYR A 119 21.16 -23.18 -16.47
C TYR A 119 20.70 -23.26 -17.93
N ALA A 120 19.45 -22.87 -18.22
CA ALA A 120 18.90 -22.86 -19.58
C ALA A 120 19.70 -21.93 -20.52
N LYS A 121 20.12 -20.75 -20.04
CA LYS A 121 21.01 -19.84 -20.79
C LYS A 121 22.36 -20.48 -21.09
N GLY A 122 22.95 -21.19 -20.11
CA GLY A 122 24.18 -21.95 -20.31
C GLY A 122 24.04 -23.04 -21.39
N CYS A 123 22.95 -23.81 -21.34
CA CYS A 123 22.66 -24.82 -22.36
C CYS A 123 22.45 -24.21 -23.76
N LEU A 124 21.72 -23.09 -23.85
CA LEU A 124 21.52 -22.38 -25.11
C LEU A 124 22.85 -21.90 -25.69
N HIS A 125 23.70 -21.29 -24.86
CA HIS A 125 25.01 -20.80 -25.32
C HIS A 125 25.92 -21.94 -25.82
N ALA A 126 25.90 -23.10 -25.15
CA ALA A 126 26.61 -24.28 -25.60
C ALA A 126 26.08 -24.79 -26.96
N ALA A 127 24.75 -24.83 -27.14
CA ALA A 127 24.14 -25.24 -28.41
C ALA A 127 24.45 -24.25 -29.55
N GLU A 128 24.44 -22.94 -29.29
CA GLU A 128 24.83 -21.91 -30.25
C GLU A 128 26.30 -22.06 -30.68
N LYS A 129 27.18 -22.39 -29.74
CA LYS A 129 28.60 -22.64 -30.04
C LYS A 129 28.75 -23.86 -30.96
N ASN A 130 28.09 -24.98 -30.62
CA ASN A 130 28.12 -26.18 -31.46
C ASN A 130 27.53 -25.92 -32.86
N HIS A 131 26.48 -25.10 -32.96
CA HIS A 131 25.92 -24.72 -34.25
C HIS A 131 26.91 -23.91 -35.09
N LYS A 132 27.63 -22.96 -34.49
CA LYS A 132 28.68 -22.19 -35.18
C LYS A 132 29.80 -23.10 -35.68
N GLU A 133 30.29 -24.00 -34.82
CA GLU A 133 31.30 -24.99 -35.19
C GLU A 133 30.83 -25.86 -36.37
N LEU A 134 29.59 -26.34 -36.35
CA LEU A 134 29.01 -27.12 -37.45
C LEU A 134 28.85 -26.33 -38.76
N VAL A 135 28.51 -25.05 -38.67
CA VAL A 135 28.44 -24.16 -39.84
C VAL A 135 29.83 -23.95 -40.43
N ASP A 136 30.84 -23.73 -39.60
CA ASP A 136 32.23 -23.59 -40.05
C ASP A 136 32.72 -24.88 -40.73
N GLU A 137 32.44 -26.05 -40.12
CA GLU A 137 32.71 -27.35 -40.73
C GLU A 137 32.01 -27.51 -42.08
N TYR A 138 30.73 -27.15 -42.19
CA TYR A 138 30.00 -27.22 -43.46
C TYR A 138 30.57 -26.29 -44.53
N VAL A 139 31.00 -25.08 -44.16
CA VAL A 139 31.66 -24.15 -45.08
C VAL A 139 32.96 -24.74 -45.59
N THR A 140 33.81 -25.28 -44.71
CA THR A 140 35.07 -25.92 -45.14
C THR A 140 34.82 -27.12 -46.05
N LEU A 141 33.83 -27.95 -45.72
CA LEU A 141 33.44 -29.11 -46.53
C LEU A 141 32.93 -28.67 -47.91
N LYS A 142 32.09 -27.63 -47.98
CA LYS A 142 31.61 -27.07 -49.25
C LYS A 142 32.75 -26.53 -50.11
N SER A 143 33.71 -25.82 -49.52
CA SER A 143 34.90 -25.36 -50.22
C SER A 143 35.74 -26.52 -50.77
N ASN A 144 35.91 -27.60 -50.00
CA ASN A 144 36.60 -28.80 -50.47
C ASN A 144 35.89 -29.48 -51.64
N TYR A 145 34.55 -29.61 -51.58
CA TYR A 145 33.77 -30.15 -52.69
C TYR A 145 33.88 -29.29 -53.94
N LEU A 146 33.84 -27.95 -53.80
CA LEU A 146 34.02 -27.05 -54.95
C LEU A 146 35.39 -27.22 -55.60
N ALA A 147 36.46 -27.29 -54.80
CA ALA A 147 37.81 -27.54 -55.30
C ALA A 147 37.92 -28.89 -56.03
N LEU A 148 37.31 -29.94 -55.48
CA LEU A 148 37.29 -31.26 -56.11
C LEU A 148 36.51 -31.27 -57.44
N THR A 149 35.39 -30.56 -57.51
CA THR A 149 34.63 -30.40 -58.76
C THR A 149 35.47 -29.68 -59.82
N GLU A 150 36.18 -28.61 -59.44
CA GLU A 150 37.08 -27.93 -60.38
C GLU A 150 38.23 -28.82 -60.86
N GLU A 151 38.82 -29.65 -59.99
CA GLU A 151 39.83 -30.64 -60.40
C GLU A 151 39.24 -31.69 -61.34
N HIS A 152 38.03 -32.18 -61.06
CA HIS A 152 37.33 -33.10 -61.93
C HIS A 152 37.07 -32.49 -63.31
N ASP A 153 36.58 -31.24 -63.36
CA ASP A 153 36.32 -30.53 -64.62
C ASP A 153 37.62 -30.35 -65.42
N ARG A 154 38.75 -30.02 -64.76
CA ARG A 154 40.07 -29.95 -65.41
C ARG A 154 40.49 -31.29 -66.01
N GLU A 155 40.28 -32.41 -65.30
CA GLU A 155 40.56 -33.75 -65.82
C GLU A 155 39.63 -34.14 -66.98
N VAL A 156 38.36 -33.72 -66.93
CA VAL A 156 37.43 -33.91 -68.06
C VAL A 156 37.90 -33.13 -69.28
N SER A 157 38.32 -31.88 -69.13
CA SER A 157 38.89 -31.10 -70.25
C SER A 157 40.16 -31.74 -70.80
N ARG A 158 41.08 -32.22 -69.96
CA ARG A 158 42.28 -32.95 -70.41
C ARG A 158 41.94 -34.24 -71.16
N ASN A 159 40.96 -35.00 -70.68
CA ASN A 159 40.51 -36.21 -71.37
C ASN A 159 39.82 -35.89 -72.70
N GLN A 160 39.09 -34.78 -72.79
CA GLN A 160 38.52 -34.28 -74.05
C GLN A 160 39.64 -33.92 -75.03
N GLU A 161 40.63 -33.13 -74.61
CA GLU A 161 41.82 -32.79 -75.42
C GLU A 161 42.53 -34.06 -75.92
N LEU A 162 42.82 -35.01 -75.03
CA LEU A 162 43.45 -36.28 -75.39
C LEU A 162 42.58 -37.10 -76.38
N SER A 163 41.26 -37.08 -76.21
CA SER A 163 40.35 -37.77 -77.13
C SER A 163 40.32 -37.11 -78.51
N GLU A 164 40.44 -35.79 -78.58
CA GLU A 164 40.58 -35.03 -79.83
C GLU A 164 41.92 -35.35 -80.50
N GLU A 165 43.04 -35.34 -79.75
CA GLU A 165 44.36 -35.73 -80.25
C GLU A 165 44.36 -37.16 -80.82
N LEU A 166 43.74 -38.12 -80.13
CA LEU A 166 43.60 -39.49 -80.60
C LEU A 166 42.75 -39.57 -81.88
N LEU A 167 41.68 -38.78 -81.98
CA LEU A 167 40.84 -38.70 -83.17
C LEU A 167 41.63 -38.13 -84.35
N GLU A 168 42.41 -37.07 -84.14
CA GLU A 168 43.30 -36.48 -85.15
C GLU A 168 44.36 -37.46 -85.62
N LEU A 169 44.96 -38.23 -84.70
CA LEU A 169 45.92 -39.30 -85.03
C LEU A 169 45.27 -40.42 -85.84
N ALA A 170 44.06 -40.86 -85.47
CA ALA A 170 43.30 -41.85 -86.23
C ALA A 170 42.96 -41.35 -87.64
N GLN A 171 42.53 -40.08 -87.76
CA GLN A 171 42.29 -39.45 -89.06
C GLN A 171 43.58 -39.36 -89.90
N ALA A 172 44.71 -39.02 -89.28
CA ALA A 172 46.02 -39.01 -89.94
C ALA A 172 46.40 -40.43 -90.43
N GLN A 173 46.18 -41.45 -89.62
CA GLN A 173 46.39 -42.86 -90.00
C GLN A 173 45.50 -43.27 -91.18
N ASP A 174 44.22 -42.90 -91.18
CA ASP A 174 43.29 -43.15 -92.28
C ASP A 174 43.71 -42.45 -93.59
N THR A 175 44.23 -41.21 -93.51
CA THR A 175 44.74 -40.51 -94.70
C THR A 175 46.01 -41.18 -95.26
N LEU A 176 46.86 -41.75 -94.41
CA LEU A 176 48.02 -42.54 -94.82
C LEU A 176 47.62 -43.87 -95.45
N LEU A 177 46.61 -44.55 -94.88
CA LEU A 177 46.03 -45.76 -95.46
C LEU A 177 45.44 -45.49 -96.84
N LYS A 178 44.64 -44.43 -97.01
CA LYS A 178 44.11 -44.00 -98.33
C LYS A 178 45.22 -43.65 -99.34
N ARG A 179 46.34 -43.07 -98.89
CA ARG A 179 47.54 -42.86 -99.74
C ARG A 179 48.23 -44.17 -100.12
N SER A 180 48.23 -45.17 -99.24
CA SER A 180 48.77 -46.51 -99.51
C SER A 180 47.89 -47.29 -100.50
N GLU A 181 46.56 -47.17 -100.37
CA GLU A 181 45.57 -47.74 -101.29
C GLU A 181 45.63 -47.06 -102.67
N GLY A 182 45.83 -45.73 -102.71
CA GLY A 182 46.06 -44.99 -103.96
C GLY A 182 47.36 -45.37 -104.69
N ARG A 183 48.33 -46.01 -104.01
CA ARG A 183 49.54 -46.57 -104.62
C ARG A 183 49.33 -47.98 -105.19
N ALA A 184 48.26 -48.67 -104.78
CA ALA A 184 47.88 -50.00 -105.28
C ALA A 184 46.99 -49.97 -106.53
N GLN A 185 46.50 -48.81 -106.96
CA GLN A 185 45.65 -48.65 -108.14
C GLN A 185 46.43 -48.18 -109.39
N ARG A 186 47.36 -49.02 -109.85
CA ARG A 186 47.83 -49.00 -111.25
C ARG A 186 47.93 -50.44 -111.73
N MET A 187 46.83 -51.00 -112.22
CA MET A 187 46.76 -51.84 -113.42
C MET A 187 45.29 -52.04 -113.83
N PRO A 188 44.96 -51.98 -115.13
CA PRO A 188 43.59 -52.01 -115.60
C PRO A 188 43.07 -53.43 -115.86
N GLY A 189 41.80 -53.63 -115.52
CA GLY A 189 40.84 -54.36 -116.34
C GLY A 189 41.12 -55.84 -116.64
N ARG A 190 40.69 -56.74 -115.75
CA ARG A 190 40.22 -58.08 -116.16
C ARG A 190 39.23 -58.78 -115.23
N GLU A 191 38.60 -58.08 -114.29
CA GLU A 191 37.74 -58.73 -113.28
C GLU A 191 36.28 -58.25 -113.27
N ALA A 192 35.93 -57.18 -113.99
CA ALA A 192 34.55 -56.69 -114.05
C ALA A 192 33.57 -57.68 -114.73
N ALA A 193 34.05 -58.54 -115.64
CA ALA A 193 33.21 -59.54 -116.29
C ALA A 193 32.92 -60.76 -115.40
N ALA A 194 33.86 -61.14 -114.52
CA ALA A 194 33.67 -62.21 -113.54
C ALA A 194 32.85 -61.73 -112.32
N GLU A 195 32.97 -60.46 -111.95
CA GLU A 195 32.14 -59.82 -110.92
C GLU A 195 30.67 -59.70 -111.35
N LEU A 196 30.36 -59.50 -112.64
CA LEU A 196 28.97 -59.48 -113.12
C LEU A 196 28.28 -60.86 -113.08
N ASP A 197 29.03 -61.96 -113.20
CA ASP A 197 28.50 -63.31 -113.04
C ASP A 197 28.40 -63.72 -111.55
N ARG A 198 29.32 -63.24 -110.70
CA ARG A 198 29.20 -63.35 -109.23
C ARG A 198 28.05 -62.50 -108.68
N VAL A 199 27.80 -61.32 -109.23
CA VAL A 199 26.64 -60.47 -108.88
C VAL A 199 25.35 -61.10 -109.38
N ARG A 200 25.34 -61.79 -110.54
CA ARG A 200 24.18 -62.59 -110.97
C ARG A 200 23.90 -63.76 -110.02
N GLU A 201 24.93 -64.43 -109.52
CA GLU A 201 24.80 -65.52 -108.55
C GLU A 201 24.49 -65.03 -107.12
N LEU A 202 24.97 -63.84 -106.73
CA LEU A 202 24.63 -63.16 -105.47
C LEU A 202 23.20 -62.62 -105.49
N VAL A 203 22.70 -62.14 -106.64
CA VAL A 203 21.29 -61.74 -106.83
C VAL A 203 20.36 -62.97 -106.86
N SER A 204 20.81 -64.12 -107.38
CA SER A 204 20.11 -65.40 -107.22
C SER A 204 20.12 -65.91 -105.77
N ARG A 205 21.17 -65.65 -104.98
CA ARG A 205 21.20 -65.92 -103.53
C ARG A 205 20.36 -64.93 -102.70
N MET A 206 20.32 -63.65 -103.08
CA MET A 206 19.51 -62.63 -102.41
C MET A 206 18.01 -62.71 -102.76
N SER A 207 17.64 -63.25 -103.93
CA SER A 207 16.25 -63.53 -104.27
C SER A 207 15.66 -64.75 -103.55
N GLN A 208 16.49 -65.60 -102.94
CA GLN A 208 16.07 -66.67 -102.03
C GLN A 208 15.95 -66.22 -100.56
N HIS A 209 16.46 -65.02 -100.23
CA HIS A 209 16.15 -64.32 -98.99
C HIS A 209 15.26 -63.10 -99.27
N ARG A 210 14.04 -63.37 -99.76
CA ARG A 210 12.92 -62.55 -99.32
C ARG A 210 12.82 -62.75 -97.82
N LEU A 211 13.35 -61.81 -97.06
CA LEU A 211 12.99 -61.65 -95.67
C LEU A 211 11.46 -61.64 -95.62
N LYS A 212 10.91 -62.66 -94.98
CA LYS A 212 9.54 -62.65 -94.52
C LYS A 212 9.34 -61.39 -93.67
N PRO A 213 8.12 -60.87 -93.52
CA PRO A 213 7.81 -59.81 -92.57
C PRO A 213 7.92 -60.30 -91.11
N ASP A 214 9.09 -60.85 -90.74
CA ASP A 214 9.42 -61.45 -89.44
C ASP A 214 10.79 -60.98 -88.91
N GLU A 215 11.55 -60.18 -89.67
CA GLU A 215 12.80 -59.56 -89.19
C GLU A 215 12.68 -58.03 -89.00
N LEU A 216 11.44 -57.52 -88.94
CA LEU A 216 11.11 -56.28 -88.20
C LEU A 216 10.81 -56.58 -86.72
N MET A 217 10.90 -57.84 -86.31
CA MET A 217 10.93 -58.25 -84.92
C MET A 217 12.29 -57.89 -84.34
N VAL A 218 12.40 -56.66 -83.84
CA VAL A 218 13.33 -56.33 -82.75
C VAL A 218 13.33 -57.51 -81.78
N SER A 219 14.50 -58.11 -81.52
CA SER A 219 14.65 -59.27 -80.64
C SER A 219 13.82 -59.07 -79.37
N GLU A 220 13.12 -60.10 -78.87
CA GLU A 220 12.25 -59.95 -77.69
C GLU A 220 12.99 -59.31 -76.50
N GLN A 221 14.31 -59.55 -76.36
CA GLN A 221 15.14 -58.86 -75.37
C GLN A 221 15.23 -57.35 -75.60
N GLU A 222 15.45 -56.89 -76.83
CA GLU A 222 15.57 -55.45 -77.15
C GLU A 222 14.22 -54.74 -77.01
N ARG A 223 13.11 -55.42 -77.37
CA ARG A 223 11.75 -54.93 -77.09
C ARG A 223 11.51 -54.75 -75.60
N LYS A 224 11.90 -55.73 -74.77
CA LYS A 224 11.81 -55.65 -73.30
C LYS A 224 12.64 -54.51 -72.73
N ILE A 225 13.87 -54.31 -73.21
CA ILE A 225 14.75 -53.22 -72.75
C ILE A 225 14.18 -51.85 -73.14
N LEU A 226 13.64 -51.72 -74.35
CA LEU A 226 12.99 -50.48 -74.79
C LEU A 226 11.71 -50.21 -74.00
N GLU A 227 10.90 -51.24 -73.75
CA GLU A 227 9.68 -51.18 -72.95
C GLU A 227 9.98 -50.77 -71.49
N GLU A 228 11.00 -51.36 -70.86
CA GLU A 228 11.48 -50.96 -69.53
C GLU A 228 11.96 -49.50 -69.50
N LYS A 229 12.71 -49.05 -70.51
CA LYS A 229 13.15 -47.65 -70.60
C LYS A 229 11.98 -46.68 -70.78
N LEU A 230 10.96 -47.08 -71.52
CA LEU A 230 9.78 -46.26 -71.78
C LEU A 230 8.88 -46.19 -70.55
N LEU A 231 8.74 -47.30 -69.81
CA LEU A 231 8.07 -47.36 -68.51
C LEU A 231 8.78 -46.50 -67.47
N ARG A 232 10.12 -46.57 -67.36
CA ARG A 232 10.89 -45.69 -66.46
C ARG A 232 10.70 -44.21 -66.78
N LYS A 233 10.76 -43.82 -68.06
CA LYS A 233 10.46 -42.43 -68.46
C LYS A 233 9.01 -42.03 -68.14
N GLN A 234 8.07 -42.96 -68.27
CA GLN A 234 6.68 -42.71 -67.89
C GLN A 234 6.51 -42.56 -66.37
N GLU A 235 7.28 -43.29 -65.56
CA GLU A 235 7.35 -43.15 -64.11
C GLU A 235 8.02 -41.83 -63.71
N GLU A 236 9.16 -41.48 -64.31
CA GLU A 236 9.85 -40.20 -64.10
C GLU A 236 8.93 -39.01 -64.40
N LEU A 237 8.19 -39.05 -65.51
CA LEU A 237 7.20 -38.02 -65.86
C LEU A 237 6.03 -37.96 -64.87
N LYS A 238 5.56 -39.11 -64.36
CA LYS A 238 4.51 -39.16 -63.33
C LYS A 238 5.00 -38.54 -62.02
N GLU A 239 6.20 -38.89 -61.59
CA GLU A 239 6.81 -38.32 -60.39
C GLU A 239 7.05 -36.82 -60.52
N GLU A 240 7.52 -36.34 -61.68
CA GLU A 240 7.66 -34.91 -61.95
C GLU A 240 6.32 -34.18 -61.88
N LEU A 241 5.27 -34.77 -62.44
CA LEU A 241 3.92 -34.22 -62.40
C LEU A 241 3.34 -34.21 -60.98
N GLU A 242 3.63 -35.23 -60.18
CA GLU A 242 3.27 -35.29 -58.75
C GLU A 242 4.05 -34.28 -57.91
N ARG A 243 5.37 -34.11 -58.15
CA ARG A 243 6.18 -33.07 -57.51
C ARG A 243 5.64 -31.68 -57.84
N MET A 244 5.29 -31.43 -59.10
CA MET A 244 4.68 -30.17 -59.54
C MET A 244 3.32 -29.94 -58.86
N LYS A 245 2.47 -30.96 -58.81
CA LYS A 245 1.17 -30.89 -58.13
C LYS A 245 1.31 -30.59 -56.64
N GLN A 246 2.21 -31.28 -55.94
CA GLN A 246 2.50 -31.03 -54.53
C GLN A 246 3.02 -29.61 -54.28
N HIS A 247 3.85 -29.08 -55.18
CA HIS A 247 4.32 -27.70 -55.10
C HIS A 247 3.17 -26.70 -55.23
N TYR A 248 2.28 -26.88 -56.22
CA TYR A 248 1.11 -26.01 -56.39
C TYR A 248 0.13 -26.12 -55.23
N GLU A 249 -0.15 -27.32 -54.74
CA GLU A 249 -0.97 -27.52 -53.54
C GLU A 249 -0.35 -26.85 -52.31
N GLY A 250 0.98 -26.94 -52.15
CA GLY A 250 1.71 -26.25 -51.08
C GLY A 250 1.64 -24.73 -51.20
N GLN A 251 1.81 -24.19 -52.41
CA GLN A 251 1.63 -22.76 -52.68
C GLN A 251 0.19 -22.30 -52.41
N GLN A 252 -0.81 -23.09 -52.80
CA GLN A 252 -2.21 -22.79 -52.56
C GLN A 252 -2.51 -22.77 -51.05
N ARG A 253 -2.09 -23.79 -50.31
CA ARG A 253 -2.23 -23.83 -48.83
C ARG A 253 -1.54 -22.63 -48.17
N HIS A 254 -0.33 -22.27 -48.62
CA HIS A 254 0.39 -21.10 -48.09
C HIS A 254 -0.36 -19.78 -48.32
N LEU A 255 -1.00 -19.62 -49.48
CA LEU A 255 -1.83 -18.45 -49.76
C LEU A 255 -3.12 -18.45 -48.93
N GLU A 256 -3.75 -19.60 -48.75
CA GLU A 256 -4.92 -19.77 -47.88
C GLU A 256 -4.58 -19.45 -46.42
N ASP A 257 -3.46 -19.97 -45.90
CA ASP A 257 -2.97 -19.69 -44.54
C ASP A 257 -2.67 -18.20 -44.35
N LYS A 258 -2.02 -17.55 -45.33
CA LYS A 258 -1.79 -16.09 -45.31
C LYS A 258 -3.11 -15.31 -45.32
N MET A 259 -4.08 -15.72 -46.13
CA MET A 259 -5.39 -15.07 -46.18
C MET A 259 -6.14 -15.21 -44.85
N MET A 260 -6.06 -16.38 -44.23
CA MET A 260 -6.65 -16.65 -42.92
C MET A 260 -5.97 -15.83 -41.82
N ALA A 261 -4.63 -15.75 -41.82
CA ALA A 261 -3.87 -14.93 -40.88
C ALA A 261 -4.22 -13.45 -41.01
N MET A 262 -4.25 -12.90 -42.25
CA MET A 262 -4.66 -11.52 -42.48
C MET A 262 -6.12 -11.26 -42.09
N SER A 263 -7.02 -12.22 -42.33
CA SER A 263 -8.43 -12.09 -41.94
C SER A 263 -8.61 -12.08 -40.42
N LYS A 264 -7.84 -12.90 -39.70
CA LYS A 264 -7.81 -12.92 -38.24
C LYS A 264 -7.26 -11.60 -37.68
N GLU A 265 -6.14 -11.12 -38.21
CA GLU A 265 -5.56 -9.83 -37.81
C GLU A 265 -6.53 -8.66 -38.08
N GLN A 266 -7.20 -8.66 -39.23
CA GLN A 266 -8.24 -7.66 -39.53
C GLN A 266 -9.40 -7.72 -38.53
N GLN A 267 -9.82 -8.91 -38.12
CA GLN A 267 -10.89 -9.06 -37.14
C GLN A 267 -10.46 -8.59 -35.75
N GLU A 268 -9.24 -8.92 -35.32
CA GLU A 268 -8.65 -8.42 -34.06
C GLU A 268 -8.53 -6.90 -34.09
N ASN A 269 -8.05 -6.31 -35.19
CA ASN A 269 -7.99 -4.86 -35.37
C ASN A 269 -9.38 -4.20 -35.32
N LYS A 270 -10.42 -4.82 -35.89
CA LYS A 270 -11.80 -4.30 -35.77
C LYS A 270 -12.31 -4.34 -34.33
N GLN A 271 -11.96 -5.37 -33.57
CA GLN A 271 -12.30 -5.48 -32.15
C GLN A 271 -11.57 -4.44 -31.30
N THR A 272 -10.27 -4.21 -31.54
CA THR A 272 -9.51 -3.17 -30.82
C THR A 272 -10.06 -1.78 -31.11
N VAL A 273 -10.41 -1.48 -32.37
CA VAL A 273 -11.05 -0.21 -32.74
C VAL A 273 -12.40 -0.03 -32.03
N HIS A 274 -13.25 -1.06 -32.00
CA HIS A 274 -14.51 -1.00 -31.24
C HIS A 274 -14.29 -0.78 -29.75
N ASN A 275 -13.30 -1.44 -29.16
CA ASN A 275 -12.97 -1.29 -27.75
C ASN A 275 -12.49 0.13 -27.44
N ILE A 276 -11.61 0.69 -28.29
CA ILE A 276 -11.14 2.08 -28.17
C ILE A 276 -12.31 3.05 -28.32
N GLN A 277 -13.18 2.85 -29.32
CA GLN A 277 -14.36 3.70 -29.52
C GLN A 277 -15.31 3.65 -28.32
N HIS A 278 -15.51 2.49 -27.71
CA HIS A 278 -16.33 2.33 -26.52
C HIS A 278 -15.69 2.96 -25.27
N GLN A 279 -14.36 2.89 -25.13
CA GLN A 279 -13.65 3.61 -24.06
C GLN A 279 -13.73 5.12 -24.26
N LEU A 280 -13.58 5.60 -25.49
CA LEU A 280 -13.68 7.02 -25.83
C LEU A 280 -15.09 7.57 -25.57
N SER A 281 -16.15 6.80 -25.86
CA SER A 281 -17.52 7.20 -25.52
C SER A 281 -17.75 7.24 -24.01
N LYS A 282 -17.23 6.27 -23.25
CA LYS A 282 -17.25 6.31 -21.77
C LYS A 282 -16.56 7.56 -21.22
N GLN A 283 -15.37 7.88 -21.74
CA GLN A 283 -14.64 9.10 -21.34
C GLN A 283 -15.39 10.38 -21.72
N THR A 284 -16.01 10.42 -22.90
CA THR A 284 -16.83 11.56 -23.35
C THR A 284 -18.02 11.78 -22.44
N VAL A 285 -18.72 10.72 -22.03
CA VAL A 285 -19.84 10.80 -21.08
C VAL A 285 -19.37 11.27 -19.70
N ALA A 286 -18.24 10.77 -19.21
CA ALA A 286 -17.66 11.22 -17.93
C ALA A 286 -17.21 12.69 -17.97
N LEU A 287 -16.65 13.14 -19.10
CA LEU A 287 -16.29 14.55 -19.29
C LEU A 287 -17.54 15.43 -19.28
N LEU A 288 -18.59 15.06 -20.02
CA LEU A 288 -19.85 15.80 -20.05
C LEU A 288 -20.53 15.85 -18.67
N SER A 289 -20.51 14.75 -17.92
CA SER A 289 -21.07 14.75 -16.56
C SER A 289 -20.27 15.66 -15.62
N SER A 290 -18.93 15.66 -15.70
CA SER A 290 -18.09 16.59 -14.94
C SER A 290 -18.31 18.05 -15.34
N GLN A 291 -18.53 18.34 -16.62
CA GLN A 291 -18.82 19.68 -17.12
C GLN A 291 -20.20 20.17 -16.67
N ASN A 292 -21.19 19.28 -16.61
CA ASN A 292 -22.50 19.60 -16.07
C ASN A 292 -22.43 19.88 -14.56
N GLN A 293 -21.69 19.07 -13.79
CA GLN A 293 -21.45 19.32 -12.37
C GLN A 293 -20.76 20.67 -12.13
N LEU A 294 -19.81 21.05 -12.97
CA LEU A 294 -19.16 22.36 -12.88
C LEU A 294 -20.17 23.50 -13.09
N LYS A 295 -21.03 23.41 -14.12
CA LYS A 295 -22.10 24.38 -14.36
C LYS A 295 -23.11 24.44 -13.22
N GLU A 296 -23.48 23.30 -12.64
CA GLU A 296 -24.37 23.23 -11.47
C GLU A 296 -23.74 23.99 -10.29
N VAL A 297 -22.46 23.76 -10.01
CA VAL A 297 -21.73 24.47 -8.95
C VAL A 297 -21.61 25.97 -9.24
N GLU A 298 -21.41 26.38 -10.50
CA GLU A 298 -21.40 27.80 -10.89
C GLU A 298 -22.76 28.48 -10.68
N MET A 299 -23.85 27.80 -11.02
CA MET A 299 -25.21 28.27 -10.76
C MET A 299 -25.49 28.34 -9.27
N GLU A 300 -25.09 27.33 -8.50
CA GLU A 300 -25.20 27.34 -7.04
C GLU A 300 -24.40 28.48 -6.40
N ASN A 301 -23.18 28.73 -6.89
CA ASN A 301 -22.35 29.85 -6.42
C ASN A 301 -23.06 31.18 -6.68
N SER A 302 -23.58 31.36 -7.90
CA SER A 302 -24.36 32.57 -8.25
C SER A 302 -25.61 32.72 -7.36
N ARG A 303 -26.32 31.62 -7.09
CA ARG A 303 -27.48 31.60 -6.19
C ARG A 303 -27.11 31.97 -4.76
N LEU A 304 -26.03 31.39 -4.23
CA LEU A 304 -25.52 31.69 -2.88
C LEU A 304 -25.06 33.14 -2.78
N GLN A 305 -24.44 33.69 -3.81
CA GLN A 305 -24.07 35.11 -3.86
C GLN A 305 -25.30 36.02 -3.78
N LEU A 306 -26.38 35.68 -4.48
CA LEU A 306 -27.65 36.41 -4.37
C LEU A 306 -28.25 36.29 -2.97
N GLN A 307 -28.30 35.10 -2.38
CA GLN A 307 -28.79 34.90 -1.01
C GLN A 307 -27.99 35.70 0.02
N VAL A 308 -26.66 35.83 -0.16
CA VAL A 308 -25.84 36.67 0.72
C VAL A 308 -26.19 38.15 0.56
N LYS A 309 -26.47 38.63 -0.66
CA LYS A 309 -26.92 40.01 -0.90
C LYS A 309 -28.29 40.27 -0.25
N GLU A 310 -29.24 39.37 -0.46
CA GLU A 310 -30.59 39.44 0.14
C GLU A 310 -30.51 39.47 1.67
N LEU A 311 -29.74 38.55 2.29
CA LEU A 311 -29.55 38.55 3.74
C LEU A 311 -28.89 39.84 4.25
N ASN A 312 -27.90 40.38 3.53
CA ASN A 312 -27.28 41.65 3.90
C ASN A 312 -28.26 42.83 3.81
N GLU A 313 -29.15 42.84 2.81
CA GLU A 313 -30.23 43.81 2.68
C GLU A 313 -31.26 43.65 3.79
N GLU A 314 -31.64 42.43 4.15
CA GLU A 314 -32.48 42.14 5.31
C GLU A 314 -31.85 42.62 6.62
N TYR A 315 -30.54 42.39 6.82
CA TYR A 315 -29.83 42.90 8.00
C TYR A 315 -29.84 44.42 8.06
N ARG A 316 -29.59 45.09 6.93
CA ARG A 316 -29.67 46.56 6.84
C ARG A 316 -31.09 47.06 7.13
N ALA A 317 -32.11 46.41 6.58
CA ALA A 317 -33.50 46.77 6.80
C ALA A 317 -33.95 46.54 8.26
N ARG A 318 -33.53 45.43 8.90
CA ARG A 318 -33.80 45.18 10.32
C ARG A 318 -33.12 46.21 11.21
N LEU A 319 -31.85 46.55 10.94
CA LEU A 319 -31.15 47.61 11.67
C LEU A 319 -31.83 48.97 11.51
N GLN A 320 -32.30 49.30 10.30
CA GLN A 320 -33.07 50.51 10.05
C GLN A 320 -34.39 50.54 10.83
N ARG A 321 -35.13 49.41 10.87
CA ARG A 321 -36.35 49.30 11.68
C ARG A 321 -36.05 49.44 13.16
N TYR A 322 -35.03 48.76 13.69
CA TYR A 322 -34.63 48.94 15.08
C TYR A 322 -34.32 50.40 15.40
N LEU A 323 -33.59 51.12 14.53
CA LEU A 323 -33.33 52.55 14.70
C LEU A 323 -34.61 53.41 14.64
N GLN A 324 -35.55 53.08 13.75
CA GLN A 324 -36.86 53.76 13.66
C GLN A 324 -37.68 53.51 14.92
N ASP A 325 -37.81 52.27 15.36
CA ASP A 325 -38.51 51.89 16.58
C ASP A 325 -37.88 52.56 17.82
N PHE A 326 -36.53 52.61 17.90
CA PHE A 326 -35.83 53.37 18.94
C PHE A 326 -36.17 54.86 18.91
N ALA A 327 -36.22 55.47 17.72
CA ALA A 327 -36.56 56.88 17.56
C ALA A 327 -38.04 57.15 17.93
N GLU A 328 -38.97 56.31 17.48
CA GLU A 328 -40.39 56.40 17.82
C GLU A 328 -40.64 56.20 19.33
N HIS A 329 -39.91 55.29 19.98
CA HIS A 329 -39.95 55.12 21.42
C HIS A 329 -39.44 56.35 22.17
N LEU A 330 -38.36 56.99 21.69
CA LEU A 330 -37.84 58.24 22.25
C LEU A 330 -38.80 59.42 22.02
N ASP A 331 -39.46 59.47 20.86
CA ASP A 331 -40.48 60.48 20.53
C ASP A 331 -41.79 60.27 21.33
N GLN A 332 -42.18 59.04 21.60
CA GLN A 332 -43.32 58.71 22.48
C GLN A 332 -42.98 59.03 23.94
N GLN A 333 -41.74 58.78 24.39
CA GLN A 333 -41.28 59.21 25.71
C GLN A 333 -41.23 60.73 25.84
N SER A 334 -40.84 61.47 24.78
CA SER A 334 -40.80 62.94 24.80
C SER A 334 -42.19 63.56 24.81
N ARG A 335 -43.15 63.00 24.07
CA ARG A 335 -44.58 63.41 24.09
C ARG A 335 -45.26 63.09 25.43
N ASN A 336 -44.92 61.96 26.06
CA ASN A 336 -45.49 61.57 27.35
C ASN A 336 -44.90 62.32 28.56
N ARG A 337 -43.81 63.09 28.40
CA ARG A 337 -43.25 63.97 29.46
C ARG A 337 -44.14 65.15 29.81
N GLU A 338 -45.15 65.47 28.99
CA GLU A 338 -46.16 66.49 29.31
C GLU A 338 -47.16 66.01 30.40
N ALA A 339 -47.14 64.73 30.78
CA ALA A 339 -47.84 64.20 31.95
C ALA A 339 -46.83 63.68 32.99
N GLU A 340 -46.94 64.12 34.25
CA GLU A 340 -46.00 63.92 35.37
C GLU A 340 -45.75 62.44 35.80
N LYS A 341 -45.23 61.57 34.93
CA LYS A 341 -44.75 60.23 35.34
C LYS A 341 -43.30 59.99 34.90
N ALA A 342 -42.55 59.40 35.84
CA ALA A 342 -41.13 59.09 35.70
C ALA A 342 -40.81 58.34 34.40
N PRO A 343 -39.62 58.55 33.80
CA PRO A 343 -39.23 57.90 32.55
C PRO A 343 -39.27 56.38 32.72
N ASP A 344 -39.97 55.71 31.81
CA ASP A 344 -40.11 54.25 31.82
C ASP A 344 -38.83 53.58 31.28
N GLU A 345 -37.74 53.70 32.05
CA GLU A 345 -36.42 53.13 31.76
C GLU A 345 -36.45 51.61 31.61
N GLY A 346 -37.46 50.95 32.18
CA GLY A 346 -37.66 49.51 32.10
C GLY A 346 -38.05 49.03 30.69
N HIS A 347 -38.82 49.83 29.94
CA HIS A 347 -39.26 49.48 28.59
C HIS A 347 -38.15 49.70 27.55
N THR A 348 -37.39 50.80 27.62
CA THR A 348 -36.22 51.00 26.75
C THR A 348 -35.15 49.94 27.00
N ARG A 349 -34.90 49.58 28.26
CA ARG A 349 -33.97 48.48 28.59
C ARG A 349 -34.44 47.13 28.04
N ARG A 350 -35.75 46.84 28.09
CA ARG A 350 -36.33 45.60 27.51
C ARG A 350 -36.21 45.56 25.99
N PHE A 351 -36.44 46.67 25.29
CA PHE A 351 -36.28 46.76 23.84
C PHE A 351 -34.81 46.62 23.40
N VAL A 352 -33.87 47.31 24.07
CA VAL A 352 -32.42 47.12 23.82
C VAL A 352 -32.02 45.66 24.05
N ASN A 353 -32.52 45.03 25.12
CA ASN A 353 -32.23 43.63 25.39
C ASN A 353 -32.81 42.69 24.33
N SER A 354 -34.00 42.95 23.78
CA SER A 354 -34.55 42.12 22.70
C SER A 354 -33.76 42.28 21.41
N VAL A 355 -33.39 43.51 21.03
CA VAL A 355 -32.53 43.77 19.85
C VAL A 355 -31.17 43.10 20.00
N LEU A 356 -30.53 43.21 21.16
CA LEU A 356 -29.27 42.52 21.44
C LEU A 356 -29.42 40.99 21.37
N GLN A 357 -30.55 40.45 21.82
CA GLN A 357 -30.81 39.02 21.77
C GLN A 357 -31.04 38.52 20.34
N ASP A 358 -31.79 39.27 19.53
CA ASP A 358 -32.01 38.98 18.10
C ASP A 358 -30.71 39.03 17.29
N VAL A 359 -29.87 40.04 17.55
CA VAL A 359 -28.55 40.16 16.91
C VAL A 359 -27.67 38.97 17.32
N LYS A 360 -27.65 38.59 18.61
CA LYS A 360 -26.88 37.43 19.08
C LYS A 360 -27.35 36.11 18.46
N THR A 361 -28.66 35.88 18.32
CA THR A 361 -29.18 34.64 17.73
C THR A 361 -28.92 34.59 16.22
N SER A 362 -29.02 35.72 15.53
CA SER A 362 -28.64 35.86 14.13
C SER A 362 -27.15 35.54 13.89
N TYR A 363 -26.25 36.12 14.68
CA TYR A 363 -24.81 35.82 14.55
C TYR A 363 -24.51 34.36 14.85
N ARG A 364 -25.14 33.75 15.86
CA ARG A 364 -25.00 32.32 16.14
C ARG A 364 -25.47 31.45 14.97
N SER A 365 -26.62 31.75 14.39
CA SER A 365 -27.13 31.04 13.20
C SER A 365 -26.16 31.17 12.01
N ARG A 366 -25.59 32.36 11.79
CA ARG A 366 -24.60 32.59 10.73
C ARG A 366 -23.29 31.86 11.01
N GLU A 367 -22.81 31.86 12.24
CA GLU A 367 -21.62 31.09 12.65
C GLU A 367 -21.83 29.59 12.43
N GLU A 368 -23.00 29.05 12.76
CA GLU A 368 -23.35 27.64 12.49
C GLU A 368 -23.38 27.31 10.99
N GLN A 369 -23.92 28.21 10.16
CA GLN A 369 -23.88 28.08 8.70
C GLN A 369 -22.46 28.10 8.15
N LEU A 370 -21.61 29.02 8.61
CA LEU A 370 -20.21 29.09 8.19
C LEU A 370 -19.41 27.87 8.68
N ALA A 371 -19.65 27.43 9.92
CA ALA A 371 -19.02 26.23 10.48
C ALA A 371 -19.43 24.96 9.71
N SER A 372 -20.69 24.84 9.34
CA SER A 372 -21.17 23.70 8.53
C SER A 372 -20.60 23.74 7.11
N ALA A 373 -20.56 24.90 6.46
CA ALA A 373 -19.90 25.07 5.16
C ALA A 373 -18.41 24.72 5.21
N ALA A 374 -17.68 25.21 6.22
CA ALA A 374 -16.27 24.88 6.42
C ALA A 374 -16.05 23.36 6.62
N ARG A 375 -16.92 22.69 7.39
CA ARG A 375 -16.88 21.23 7.54
C ARG A 375 -17.14 20.51 6.22
N MET A 376 -18.07 20.98 5.39
CA MET A 376 -18.35 20.42 4.07
C MET A 376 -17.17 20.60 3.10
N TYR A 377 -16.57 21.79 3.05
CA TYR A 377 -15.37 22.03 2.23
C TYR A 377 -14.21 21.16 2.70
N LYS A 378 -13.98 21.03 4.00
CA LYS A 378 -12.97 20.10 4.55
C LYS A 378 -13.24 18.66 4.14
N LYS A 379 -14.49 18.22 4.13
CA LYS A 379 -14.88 16.87 3.67
C LYS A 379 -14.60 16.68 2.18
N ARG A 380 -15.00 17.64 1.33
CA ARG A 380 -14.75 17.60 -0.12
C ARG A 380 -13.26 17.60 -0.42
N LEU A 381 -12.50 18.46 0.26
CA LEU A 381 -11.04 18.55 0.12
C LEU A 381 -10.37 17.21 0.44
N ARG A 382 -10.76 16.56 1.55
CA ARG A 382 -10.29 15.21 1.88
C ARG A 382 -10.63 14.18 0.80
N GLN A 383 -11.80 14.26 0.19
CA GLN A 383 -12.19 13.36 -0.89
C GLN A 383 -11.36 13.58 -2.15
N THR A 384 -11.11 14.83 -2.52
CA THR A 384 -10.22 15.18 -3.65
C THR A 384 -8.79 14.73 -3.39
N THR A 385 -8.25 14.94 -2.18
CA THR A 385 -6.90 14.47 -1.82
C THR A 385 -6.80 12.95 -1.92
N ARG A 386 -7.79 12.19 -1.41
CA ARG A 386 -7.80 10.73 -1.55
C ARG A 386 -7.84 10.29 -3.01
N GLY A 387 -8.62 10.99 -3.85
CA GLY A 387 -8.63 10.74 -5.28
C GLY A 387 -7.28 11.02 -5.94
N HIS A 388 -6.61 12.09 -5.56
CA HIS A 388 -5.26 12.44 -6.02
C HIS A 388 -4.23 11.38 -5.59
N GLU A 389 -4.25 10.96 -4.34
CA GLU A 389 -3.38 9.89 -3.82
C GLU A 389 -3.59 8.58 -4.60
N ALA A 390 -4.84 8.18 -4.85
CA ALA A 390 -5.15 6.98 -5.64
C ALA A 390 -4.64 7.11 -7.09
N LEU A 391 -4.84 8.27 -7.72
CA LEU A 391 -4.34 8.52 -9.07
C LEU A 391 -2.81 8.48 -9.13
N LEU A 392 -2.12 8.99 -8.12
CA LEU A 392 -0.67 8.89 -8.02
C LEU A 392 -0.21 7.44 -7.93
N VAL A 393 -0.92 6.58 -7.19
CA VAL A 393 -0.63 5.13 -7.10
C VAL A 393 -0.73 4.48 -8.48
N GLU A 394 -1.82 4.73 -9.20
CA GLU A 394 -2.01 4.19 -10.56
C GLU A 394 -0.94 4.71 -11.53
N TYR A 395 -0.60 6.00 -11.44
CA TYR A 395 0.48 6.59 -12.22
C TYR A 395 1.84 5.94 -11.91
N ARG A 396 2.14 5.62 -10.64
CA ARG A 396 3.36 4.86 -10.25
C ARG A 396 3.41 3.54 -10.99
N MET A 397 2.33 2.75 -10.87
CA MET A 397 2.29 1.40 -11.44
C MET A 397 2.44 1.44 -12.96
N GLN A 398 1.75 2.37 -13.62
CA GLN A 398 1.88 2.53 -15.07
C GLN A 398 3.30 2.92 -15.47
N ARG A 399 3.95 3.83 -14.72
CA ARG A 399 5.32 4.25 -14.97
C ARG A 399 6.31 3.11 -14.78
N GLU A 400 6.15 2.30 -13.74
CA GLU A 400 6.95 1.10 -13.50
C GLU A 400 6.76 0.05 -14.60
N GLN A 401 5.53 -0.14 -15.08
CA GLN A 401 5.26 -1.03 -16.22
C GLN A 401 5.96 -0.54 -17.50
N ILE A 402 5.96 0.76 -17.77
CA ILE A 402 6.66 1.34 -18.92
C ILE A 402 8.18 1.16 -18.78
N LEU A 403 8.73 1.39 -17.58
CA LEU A 403 10.14 1.15 -17.28
C LEU A 403 10.53 -0.33 -17.41
N ALA A 404 9.64 -1.26 -17.05
CA ALA A 404 9.85 -2.69 -17.23
C ALA A 404 9.79 -3.13 -18.70
N LEU A 405 9.03 -2.41 -19.53
CA LEU A 405 8.86 -2.64 -20.97
C LEU A 405 9.82 -1.80 -21.83
N ALA A 406 11.00 -1.45 -21.31
CA ALA A 406 11.96 -0.46 -21.82
C ALA A 406 12.30 -0.52 -23.34
N ASP A 407 11.96 -1.60 -24.03
CA ASP A 407 12.22 -1.82 -25.46
C ASP A 407 11.26 -1.10 -26.42
N ARG A 408 10.16 -0.49 -25.96
CA ARG A 408 9.15 0.14 -26.85
C ARG A 408 9.32 1.65 -27.12
N GLY A 409 10.43 2.27 -26.70
CA GLY A 409 10.68 3.70 -26.93
C GLY A 409 9.69 4.65 -26.23
N LEU A 410 8.91 4.14 -25.27
CA LEU A 410 7.96 4.91 -24.48
C LEU A 410 8.70 5.64 -23.36
N VAL A 411 8.54 6.95 -23.29
CA VAL A 411 9.14 7.78 -22.22
C VAL A 411 8.25 7.70 -20.97
N PRO A 412 8.76 7.24 -19.81
CA PRO A 412 7.97 7.02 -18.58
C PRO A 412 7.39 8.31 -17.95
N GLY A 413 7.73 9.49 -18.45
CA GLY A 413 7.31 10.76 -17.89
C GLY A 413 7.98 11.12 -16.54
N PRO A 414 7.65 12.31 -16.00
CA PRO A 414 8.25 12.82 -14.77
C PRO A 414 7.92 11.95 -13.54
N PRO A 415 8.83 11.84 -12.56
CA PRO A 415 8.56 11.08 -11.32
C PRO A 415 7.40 11.69 -10.53
N GLU A 416 6.63 10.88 -9.78
CA GLU A 416 5.43 11.40 -9.11
C GLU A 416 5.71 12.35 -7.94
N SER A 417 6.98 12.53 -7.56
CA SER A 417 7.42 13.62 -6.70
C SER A 417 7.05 15.00 -7.27
N HIS A 418 6.93 15.14 -8.59
CA HIS A 418 6.53 16.40 -9.23
C HIS A 418 5.03 16.71 -9.06
N PHE A 419 4.22 15.71 -8.73
CA PHE A 419 2.76 15.85 -8.54
C PHE A 419 2.35 15.77 -7.07
N CYS A 420 3.32 15.63 -6.17
CA CYS A 420 3.09 15.58 -4.73
C CYS A 420 2.57 16.93 -4.23
N LEU A 421 1.42 16.93 -3.56
CA LEU A 421 0.91 18.12 -2.86
C LEU A 421 1.90 18.50 -1.75
N LEU A 422 2.39 19.75 -1.80
CA LEU A 422 3.44 20.29 -0.93
C LEU A 422 2.90 20.73 0.45
N ASP A 423 1.59 20.98 0.55
CA ASP A 423 0.96 21.38 1.82
C ASP A 423 0.86 20.21 2.79
N GLY A 424 1.66 20.28 3.86
CA GLY A 424 1.67 19.30 4.95
C GLY A 424 0.31 19.14 5.63
N GLU A 425 -0.52 20.19 5.66
CA GLU A 425 -1.86 20.16 6.27
C GLU A 425 -2.90 19.35 5.47
N LEU A 426 -2.63 19.12 4.19
CA LEU A 426 -3.53 18.38 3.29
C LEU A 426 -3.17 16.90 3.19
N ARG A 427 -1.95 16.52 3.56
CA ARG A 427 -1.50 15.13 3.52
C ARG A 427 -2.08 14.34 4.68
N THR A 428 -2.44 13.10 4.38
CA THR A 428 -2.66 12.07 5.41
C THR A 428 -1.36 11.85 6.20
N ASP A 429 -1.45 11.44 7.47
CA ASP A 429 -0.27 11.18 8.31
C ASP A 429 0.67 10.16 7.64
N GLN A 430 0.10 9.16 6.95
CA GLN A 430 0.82 8.20 6.10
C GLN A 430 1.56 8.87 4.94
N GLY A 431 0.94 9.87 4.29
CA GLY A 431 1.56 10.66 3.24
C GLY A 431 2.70 11.56 3.72
N GLN A 432 2.64 12.03 4.98
CA GLN A 432 3.73 12.77 5.61
C GLN A 432 4.89 11.83 5.99
N GLU A 433 4.59 10.66 6.55
CA GLU A 433 5.59 9.65 6.91
C GLU A 433 6.32 9.11 5.68
N LEU A 434 5.59 8.81 4.60
CA LEU A 434 6.21 8.46 3.31
C LEU A 434 7.09 9.57 2.73
N GLN A 435 6.81 10.84 3.03
CA GLN A 435 7.66 11.94 2.61
C GLN A 435 8.95 12.00 3.42
N ARG A 436 8.87 11.85 4.75
CA ARG A 436 10.04 11.73 5.63
C ARG A 436 10.94 10.57 5.22
N LEU A 437 10.35 9.40 4.98
CA LEU A 437 11.07 8.22 4.50
C LEU A 437 11.75 8.45 3.14
N ARG A 438 11.15 9.24 2.25
CA ARG A 438 11.77 9.61 0.96
C ARG A 438 12.94 10.57 1.16
N GLU A 439 12.81 11.53 2.06
CA GLU A 439 13.88 12.47 2.40
C GLU A 439 15.05 11.75 3.07
N ASP A 440 14.77 10.83 3.99
CA ASP A 440 15.77 9.99 4.64
C ASP A 440 16.46 9.06 3.64
N LYS A 441 15.69 8.45 2.72
CA LYS A 441 16.26 7.68 1.60
C LYS A 441 17.20 8.52 0.75
N ALA A 442 16.79 9.74 0.35
CA ALA A 442 17.64 10.61 -0.46
C ALA A 442 18.92 11.05 0.28
N ARG A 443 18.82 11.30 1.59
CA ARG A 443 19.97 11.58 2.46
C ARG A 443 20.93 10.39 2.53
N LEU A 444 20.40 9.18 2.75
CA LEU A 444 21.20 7.96 2.80
C LEU A 444 21.84 7.64 1.44
N GLU A 445 21.15 7.84 0.33
CA GLU A 445 21.70 7.69 -1.02
C GLU A 445 22.80 8.73 -1.31
N HIS A 446 22.69 9.94 -0.78
CA HIS A 446 23.76 10.92 -0.86
C HIS A 446 24.97 10.51 -0.01
N GLN A 447 24.75 10.11 1.24
CA GLN A 447 25.81 9.61 2.13
C GLN A 447 26.52 8.38 1.55
N LEU A 448 25.78 7.48 0.90
CA LEU A 448 26.35 6.31 0.24
C LEU A 448 27.23 6.70 -0.94
N ARG A 449 26.79 7.68 -1.76
CA ARG A 449 27.60 8.22 -2.86
C ARG A 449 28.87 8.88 -2.34
N ASP A 450 28.75 9.71 -1.31
CA ASP A 450 29.89 10.38 -0.69
C ASP A 450 30.87 9.37 -0.08
N ALA A 451 30.37 8.32 0.57
CA ALA A 451 31.20 7.24 1.12
C ALA A 451 31.89 6.41 0.03
N LEU A 452 31.23 6.16 -1.10
CA LEU A 452 31.81 5.48 -2.26
C LEU A 452 32.89 6.34 -2.93
N GLU A 453 32.68 7.65 -3.03
CA GLU A 453 33.67 8.62 -3.52
C GLU A 453 34.87 8.72 -2.57
N GLN A 454 34.65 8.74 -1.25
CA GLN A 454 35.72 8.70 -0.25
C GLN A 454 36.50 7.36 -0.27
N SER A 455 35.81 6.24 -0.50
CA SER A 455 36.41 4.92 -0.69
C SER A 455 37.27 4.85 -1.96
N THR A 456 36.80 5.43 -3.07
CA THR A 456 37.57 5.48 -4.32
C THR A 456 38.78 6.39 -4.19
N LEU A 457 38.65 7.56 -3.54
CA LEU A 457 39.78 8.45 -3.23
C LEU A 457 40.82 7.81 -2.29
N ARG A 458 40.38 7.02 -1.29
CA ARG A 458 41.27 6.20 -0.45
C ARG A 458 41.96 5.08 -1.23
N SER A 459 41.27 4.43 -2.16
CA SER A 459 41.87 3.39 -3.01
C SER A 459 42.91 3.93 -4.00
N VAL A 460 42.69 5.14 -4.52
CA VAL A 460 43.64 5.82 -5.41
C VAL A 460 44.86 6.30 -4.63
N SER A 461 44.67 6.80 -3.40
CA SER A 461 45.78 7.16 -2.51
C SER A 461 46.64 5.95 -2.07
N LEU A 462 46.08 4.73 -2.06
CA LEU A 462 46.81 3.50 -1.74
C LEU A 462 47.72 3.03 -2.89
N LEU A 463 47.43 3.44 -4.13
CA LEU A 463 48.23 3.09 -5.32
C LEU A 463 49.45 4.01 -5.50
N GLU A 464 49.45 5.19 -4.87
CA GLU A 464 50.53 6.19 -5.02
C GLU A 464 51.59 6.14 -3.90
N SER A 465 51.34 5.41 -2.79
CA SER A 465 52.29 5.31 -1.66
C SER A 465 52.93 3.91 -1.58
N GLY A 466 54.15 3.79 -2.10
CA GLY A 466 54.90 2.55 -2.27
C GLY A 466 55.46 1.91 -0.98
N ASN A 467 54.64 1.59 0.02
CA ASN A 467 55.03 0.68 1.10
C ASN A 467 53.83 -0.09 1.70
N PRO A 468 53.51 -1.30 1.19
CA PRO A 468 52.31 -2.06 1.58
C PRO A 468 52.44 -2.80 2.93
N ARG A 469 53.62 -2.77 3.59
CA ARG A 469 53.90 -3.64 4.74
C ARG A 469 53.65 -3.00 6.11
N ASN A 470 53.86 -1.68 6.24
CA ASN A 470 53.62 -0.97 7.51
C ASN A 470 52.19 -0.43 7.61
N THR A 471 51.58 -0.07 6.47
CA THR A 471 50.21 0.47 6.42
C THR A 471 49.16 -0.58 6.76
N SER A 472 49.34 -1.83 6.34
CA SER A 472 48.43 -2.92 6.72
C SER A 472 48.43 -3.15 8.23
N GLU A 473 49.59 -3.08 8.88
CA GLU A 473 49.72 -3.33 10.32
C GLU A 473 49.09 -2.20 11.14
N GLU A 474 49.30 -0.94 10.73
CA GLU A 474 48.67 0.25 11.30
C GLU A 474 47.13 0.23 11.11
N MET A 475 46.65 -0.10 9.91
CA MET A 475 45.22 -0.27 9.64
C MET A 475 44.60 -1.38 10.50
N TRP A 476 45.32 -2.50 10.70
CA TRP A 476 44.87 -3.57 11.59
C TRP A 476 44.93 -3.16 13.06
N THR A 477 45.86 -2.28 13.47
CA THR A 477 45.84 -1.71 14.83
C THR A 477 44.67 -0.76 15.03
N ASP A 478 44.32 0.03 14.02
CA ASP A 478 43.18 0.95 14.06
C ASP A 478 41.86 0.19 14.12
N ILE A 479 41.67 -0.84 13.29
CA ILE A 479 40.50 -1.71 13.34
C ILE A 479 40.39 -2.40 14.72
N ARG A 480 41.51 -2.90 15.27
CA ARG A 480 41.52 -3.50 16.61
C ARG A 480 41.19 -2.48 17.70
N LYS A 481 41.58 -1.22 17.52
CA LYS A 481 41.27 -0.12 18.44
C LYS A 481 39.79 0.26 18.34
N GLU A 482 39.26 0.46 17.15
CA GLU A 482 37.83 0.73 16.94
C GLU A 482 36.95 -0.40 17.47
N LEU A 483 37.34 -1.66 17.25
CA LEU A 483 36.61 -2.81 17.79
C LEU A 483 36.64 -2.83 19.32
N LYS A 484 37.77 -2.48 19.92
CA LYS A 484 37.88 -2.33 21.38
C LYS A 484 37.01 -1.18 21.86
N ASP A 485 37.09 0.00 21.24
CA ASP A 485 36.33 1.18 21.65
C ASP A 485 34.82 0.95 21.51
N PHE A 486 34.40 0.26 20.43
CA PHE A 486 33.02 -0.18 20.25
C PHE A 486 32.59 -1.12 21.38
N VAL A 487 33.37 -2.16 21.68
CA VAL A 487 33.04 -3.12 22.75
C VAL A 487 32.98 -2.43 24.11
N HIS A 488 33.94 -1.55 24.43
CA HIS A 488 33.94 -0.82 25.70
C HIS A 488 32.74 0.14 25.80
N SER A 489 32.46 0.91 24.75
CA SER A 489 31.29 1.81 24.71
C SER A 489 29.99 1.05 24.90
N THR A 490 29.83 -0.09 24.21
CA THR A 490 28.63 -0.92 24.32
C THR A 490 28.49 -1.53 25.71
N LEU A 491 29.59 -2.02 26.30
CA LEU A 491 29.60 -2.55 27.66
C LEU A 491 29.27 -1.47 28.69
N GLU A 492 29.83 -0.27 28.58
CA GLU A 492 29.53 0.82 29.51
C GLU A 492 28.05 1.22 29.44
N VAL A 493 27.43 1.25 28.26
CA VAL A 493 25.99 1.52 28.12
C VAL A 493 25.18 0.42 28.81
N GLN A 494 25.51 -0.85 28.58
CA GLN A 494 24.84 -1.97 29.22
C GLN A 494 25.04 -2.00 30.74
N GLU A 495 26.21 -1.63 31.24
CA GLU A 495 26.48 -1.52 32.68
C GLU A 495 25.71 -0.36 33.32
N ARG A 496 25.58 0.78 32.62
CA ARG A 496 24.72 1.89 33.06
C ARG A 496 23.25 1.48 33.12
N GLU A 497 22.75 0.80 32.08
CA GLU A 497 21.38 0.29 32.06
C GLU A 497 21.15 -0.74 33.18
N ARG A 498 22.09 -1.67 33.38
CA ARG A 498 22.04 -2.64 34.48
C ARG A 498 22.01 -1.94 35.84
N ALA A 499 22.84 -0.92 36.06
CA ALA A 499 22.84 -0.15 37.31
C ALA A 499 21.53 0.61 37.53
N GLN A 500 20.96 1.21 36.48
CA GLN A 500 19.65 1.87 36.54
C GLN A 500 18.51 0.88 36.84
N LEU A 501 18.54 -0.31 36.24
CA LEU A 501 17.56 -1.35 36.51
C LEU A 501 17.68 -1.88 37.95
N LEU A 502 18.90 -2.08 38.44
CA LEU A 502 19.15 -2.49 39.82
C LEU A 502 18.68 -1.45 40.84
N THR A 503 18.95 -0.17 40.61
CA THR A 503 18.45 0.90 41.49
C THR A 503 16.94 0.99 41.48
N ARG A 504 16.30 0.89 40.31
CA ARG A 504 14.84 0.86 40.19
C ARG A 504 14.23 -0.36 40.90
N ALA A 505 14.85 -1.53 40.76
CA ALA A 505 14.42 -2.75 41.46
C ALA A 505 14.53 -2.59 42.98
N ALA A 506 15.64 -2.08 43.50
CA ALA A 506 15.82 -1.83 44.92
C ALA A 506 14.78 -0.83 45.49
N VAL A 507 14.45 0.22 44.74
CA VAL A 507 13.38 1.16 45.12
C VAL A 507 12.02 0.46 45.16
N ALA A 508 11.71 -0.38 44.17
CA ALA A 508 10.47 -1.13 44.14
C ALA A 508 10.37 -2.15 45.30
N GLU A 509 11.46 -2.84 45.64
CA GLU A 509 11.54 -3.72 46.81
C GLU A 509 11.32 -2.95 48.13
N GLY A 510 11.87 -1.73 48.23
CA GLY A 510 11.61 -0.83 49.35
C GLY A 510 10.14 -0.46 49.48
N GLN A 511 9.51 -0.03 48.38
CA GLN A 511 8.08 0.29 48.34
C GLN A 511 7.20 -0.91 48.69
N LEU A 512 7.55 -2.12 48.23
CA LEU A 512 6.85 -3.34 48.60
C LEU A 512 6.97 -3.63 50.09
N SER A 513 8.15 -3.43 50.67
CA SER A 513 8.38 -3.60 52.11
C SER A 513 7.57 -2.59 52.94
N GLU A 514 7.50 -1.33 52.51
CA GLU A 514 6.66 -0.29 53.14
C GLU A 514 5.16 -0.65 53.07
N LEU A 515 4.69 -1.12 51.91
CA LEU A 515 3.30 -1.58 51.75
C LEU A 515 3.01 -2.80 52.61
N GLN A 516 3.95 -3.74 52.69
CA GLN A 516 3.81 -4.92 53.54
C GLN A 516 3.76 -4.53 55.02
N GLU A 517 4.64 -3.62 55.46
CA GLU A 517 4.62 -3.11 56.84
C GLU A 517 3.33 -2.33 57.14
N TYR A 518 2.81 -1.57 56.17
CA TYR A 518 1.51 -0.91 56.29
C TYR A 518 0.38 -1.94 56.45
N VAL A 519 0.36 -2.98 55.62
CA VAL A 519 -0.62 -4.07 55.73
C VAL A 519 -0.49 -4.73 57.10
N ASP A 520 0.71 -5.09 57.55
CA ASP A 520 0.92 -5.77 58.83
C ASP A 520 0.48 -4.90 60.02
N LYS A 521 0.83 -3.61 60.03
CA LYS A 521 0.43 -2.66 61.09
C LYS A 521 -1.06 -2.39 61.10
N HIS A 522 -1.68 -2.19 59.94
CA HIS A 522 -3.06 -1.72 59.85
C HIS A 522 -4.07 -2.86 59.79
N LEU A 523 -3.76 -4.01 59.19
CA LEU A 523 -4.68 -5.13 59.06
C LEU A 523 -4.96 -5.81 60.42
N GLY A 524 -3.96 -5.89 61.30
CA GLY A 524 -4.15 -6.31 62.70
C GLY A 524 -5.07 -5.35 63.46
N ARG A 525 -4.80 -4.04 63.39
CA ARG A 525 -5.63 -3.00 64.01
C ARG A 525 -7.06 -2.99 63.48
N TYR A 526 -7.25 -3.13 62.17
CA TYR A 526 -8.59 -3.20 61.58
C TYR A 526 -9.33 -4.45 62.01
N LYS A 527 -8.64 -5.60 62.14
CA LYS A 527 -9.25 -6.82 62.70
C LYS A 527 -9.69 -6.62 64.14
N GLU A 528 -8.82 -6.04 64.98
CA GLU A 528 -9.14 -5.73 66.38
C GLU A 528 -10.31 -4.75 66.49
N GLU A 529 -10.32 -3.68 65.69
CA GLU A 529 -11.40 -2.70 65.65
C GLU A 529 -12.72 -3.33 65.15
N ILE A 530 -12.66 -4.18 64.13
CA ILE A 530 -13.84 -4.94 63.65
C ILE A 530 -14.35 -5.85 64.77
N THR A 531 -13.48 -6.54 65.51
CA THR A 531 -13.90 -7.38 66.64
C THR A 531 -14.46 -6.55 67.80
N HIS A 532 -13.88 -5.37 68.07
CA HIS A 532 -14.36 -4.44 69.09
C HIS A 532 -15.75 -3.89 68.74
N LEU A 533 -15.94 -3.44 67.49
CA LEU A 533 -17.21 -2.97 66.96
C LEU A 533 -18.27 -4.08 66.94
N ARG A 534 -17.90 -5.33 66.62
CA ARG A 534 -18.79 -6.49 66.74
C ARG A 534 -19.19 -6.78 68.18
N HIS A 535 -18.27 -6.73 69.13
CA HIS A 535 -18.60 -6.85 70.57
C HIS A 535 -19.51 -5.73 71.06
N LEU A 536 -19.32 -4.49 70.58
CA LEU A 536 -20.20 -3.36 70.86
C LEU A 536 -21.62 -3.54 70.28
N LEU A 537 -21.73 -4.20 69.12
CA LEU A 537 -23.01 -4.58 68.52
C LEU A 537 -23.68 -5.73 69.29
N ASP A 538 -22.91 -6.74 69.72
CA ASP A 538 -23.43 -7.88 70.51
C ASP A 538 -23.87 -7.46 71.93
N THR A 539 -23.17 -6.50 72.54
CA THR A 539 -23.55 -5.92 73.84
C THR A 539 -24.75 -4.99 73.75
N LYS A 540 -24.97 -4.31 72.61
CA LYS A 540 -26.23 -3.60 72.32
C LYS A 540 -27.36 -4.53 71.83
N GLY A 541 -27.02 -5.77 71.45
CA GLY A 541 -27.95 -6.79 70.94
C GLY A 541 -28.51 -7.76 71.99
N SER A 542 -28.02 -7.76 73.23
CA SER A 542 -28.53 -8.66 74.29
C SER A 542 -29.85 -8.17 74.90
N ARG A 543 -30.94 -8.35 74.13
CA ARG A 543 -32.31 -8.48 74.64
C ARG A 543 -32.86 -9.81 74.11
N PRO A 544 -33.27 -10.78 74.95
CA PRO A 544 -33.56 -12.11 74.48
C PRO A 544 -34.90 -12.09 73.77
N ARG A 545 -34.92 -12.42 72.47
CA ARG A 545 -36.17 -12.73 71.78
C ARG A 545 -36.07 -14.11 71.15
N SER A 546 -36.90 -14.95 71.75
CA SER A 546 -37.24 -16.32 71.42
C SER A 546 -37.50 -16.58 69.93
N ALA A 547 -37.01 -17.75 69.52
CA ALA A 547 -37.58 -18.67 68.54
C ALA A 547 -37.43 -18.40 67.02
N VAL A 548 -37.13 -19.53 66.36
CA VAL A 548 -37.32 -19.89 64.94
C VAL A 548 -36.10 -19.65 64.03
N GLU A 549 -35.23 -20.67 63.98
CA GLU A 549 -34.64 -21.12 62.71
C GLU A 549 -35.65 -22.02 61.97
N PRO A 550 -35.65 -22.05 60.63
CA PRO A 550 -34.81 -23.05 59.97
C PRO A 550 -34.10 -22.57 58.69
N LYS A 551 -32.81 -22.89 58.65
CA LYS A 551 -32.03 -23.49 57.54
C LYS A 551 -31.96 -22.76 56.20
N SER A 552 -30.74 -22.35 55.85
CA SER A 552 -30.24 -22.35 54.47
C SER A 552 -28.95 -23.18 54.39
N ASP A 553 -28.93 -24.11 53.43
CA ASP A 553 -27.84 -25.05 53.15
C ASP A 553 -26.51 -24.36 52.78
N PRO A 554 -25.35 -24.96 53.09
CA PRO A 554 -24.05 -24.51 52.61
C PRO A 554 -23.65 -25.27 51.34
N GLY A 555 -23.53 -24.58 50.20
CA GLY A 555 -23.10 -25.21 48.97
C GLY A 555 -22.59 -24.21 47.93
N HIS A 556 -21.29 -23.91 47.96
CA HIS A 556 -20.39 -24.23 46.86
C HIS A 556 -18.97 -23.75 47.15
N HIS A 557 -18.10 -24.72 47.46
CA HIS A 557 -16.68 -24.62 47.16
C HIS A 557 -16.52 -24.50 45.64
N SER A 558 -15.98 -23.38 45.15
CA SER A 558 -15.37 -23.36 43.81
C SER A 558 -13.85 -23.32 43.99
N LYS A 559 -13.26 -24.48 43.69
CA LYS A 559 -11.82 -24.70 43.65
C LYS A 559 -11.24 -23.87 42.51
N ARG A 560 -10.27 -23.04 42.88
CA ARG A 560 -9.34 -22.37 41.98
C ARG A 560 -8.39 -23.45 41.44
N SER A 561 -8.61 -23.91 40.21
CA SER A 561 -7.58 -24.63 39.46
C SER A 561 -6.82 -23.62 38.63
N THR A 562 -5.64 -23.29 39.12
CA THR A 562 -4.51 -22.82 38.34
C THR A 562 -4.04 -23.95 37.43
N SER A 563 -4.09 -23.74 36.12
CA SER A 563 -3.30 -24.51 35.18
C SER A 563 -2.54 -23.53 34.29
N HIS A 564 -1.24 -23.46 34.53
CA HIS A 564 -0.27 -23.13 33.50
C HIS A 564 -0.41 -24.11 32.35
N GLU A 565 -0.29 -23.63 31.12
CA GLU A 565 0.45 -24.31 30.04
C GLU A 565 0.58 -23.37 28.82
N ILE A 566 1.85 -23.06 28.54
CA ILE A 566 2.50 -22.53 27.32
C ILE A 566 2.13 -21.10 26.87
#